data_AF-A0A915PHJ4-F1
#
_entry.id   AF-A0A915PHJ4-F1
#
_cell.length_a   1.000
_cell.length_b   1.000
_cell.length_c   1.000
_cell.angle_alpha   90.00
_cell.angle_beta   90.00
_cell.angle_gamma   90.00
#
_symmetry.space_group_name_H-M   'P 1'
#
loop_
_entity.id
_entity.type
_entity.pdbx_description
1 polymer ?
#
loop_
_entity_poly.entity_id
_entity_poly.type
_entity_poly.pdbx_seq_one_letter_code
_entity_poly.pdbx_strand_id
1 'polypeptide(L)'
;MTSAPFRVTVIPEPPTNHFFILDVDHSSERLAKDPDVLCAFAEKLANSLGDRFPKNLIIKKIEAIDSVRRQARVIFSNASLSYKYCQKKAIDAIKHVMLTRRRDRIRAEFVRAMESRFHVRNVKLELRGSCAEESPTSRLPTNISLSTSTIPPDHDGSSIHLWLPIALIAFLKFFLATLALICCLVKRKKAKAVQSEYISKGLPVVFPEEIPQEDETATVSTPMLVKEERPPLIISQHENPLYKPPPPLSTASSPRPRNAFTNQRQPPPYVPP
;
A
#
# COMPACT_ATOMS: atom_id res chain seq x y z
N MET A 1 54.64 -12.45 14.84
CA MET A 1 53.68 -13.57 14.88
C MET A 1 53.69 -14.21 13.49
N THR A 2 54.26 -15.39 13.35
CA THR A 2 54.29 -16.15 12.09
C THR A 2 52.94 -16.85 11.91
N SER A 3 52.12 -16.40 10.96
CA SER A 3 50.88 -17.08 10.61
C SER A 3 51.19 -18.41 9.93
N ALA A 4 50.53 -19.48 10.36
CA ALA A 4 50.63 -20.77 9.69
C ALA A 4 49.97 -20.68 8.30
N PRO A 5 50.52 -21.35 7.27
CA PRO A 5 49.90 -21.40 5.96
C PRO A 5 48.56 -22.14 6.06
N PHE A 6 47.48 -21.48 5.64
CA PHE A 6 46.16 -22.11 5.52
C PHE A 6 45.86 -22.36 4.05
N ARG A 7 45.13 -23.45 3.77
CA ARG A 7 44.69 -23.79 2.42
C ARG A 7 43.20 -23.49 2.32
N VAL A 8 42.83 -22.59 1.41
CA VAL A 8 41.43 -22.28 1.10
C VAL A 8 40.98 -23.20 -0.03
N THR A 9 39.96 -24.00 0.23
CA THR A 9 39.28 -24.78 -0.81
C THR A 9 37.95 -24.12 -1.12
N VAL A 10 37.83 -23.56 -2.32
CA VAL A 10 36.57 -22.97 -2.80
C VAL A 10 35.74 -24.10 -3.42
N ILE A 11 34.61 -24.40 -2.80
CA ILE A 11 33.64 -25.37 -3.33
C ILE A 11 32.67 -24.58 -4.20
N PRO A 12 32.41 -25.00 -5.45
CA PRO A 12 31.42 -24.34 -6.29
C PRO A 12 30.05 -24.40 -5.63
N GLU A 13 29.33 -23.29 -5.73
CA GLU A 13 28.04 -23.16 -5.08
C GLU A 13 27.00 -24.10 -5.74
N PRO A 14 26.29 -24.94 -4.98
CA PRO A 14 25.28 -25.81 -5.54
C PRO A 14 24.12 -24.98 -6.10
N PRO A 15 23.49 -25.42 -7.21
CA PRO A 15 22.28 -24.79 -7.72
C PRO A 15 21.14 -24.94 -6.70
N THR A 16 20.16 -24.05 -6.78
CA THR A 16 19.00 -24.02 -5.85
C THR A 16 17.70 -23.82 -6.62
N ASN A 17 16.62 -24.40 -6.10
CA ASN A 17 15.29 -24.32 -6.71
C ASN A 17 14.43 -23.16 -6.17
N HIS A 18 14.97 -22.32 -5.27
CA HIS A 18 14.23 -21.24 -4.65
C HIS A 18 15.16 -20.13 -4.18
N PHE A 19 14.62 -18.92 -4.12
CA PHE A 19 15.20 -17.77 -3.45
C PHE A 19 14.16 -17.08 -2.58
N PHE A 20 14.57 -16.77 -1.36
CA PHE A 20 13.87 -15.85 -0.49
C PHE A 20 14.54 -14.48 -0.60
N ILE A 21 13.73 -13.46 -0.83
CA ILE A 21 14.17 -12.08 -1.03
C ILE A 21 13.63 -11.26 0.14
N LEU A 22 14.52 -10.73 0.97
CA LEU A 22 14.19 -9.89 2.11
C LEU A 22 14.56 -8.44 1.81
N ASP A 23 13.62 -7.52 1.99
CA ASP A 23 13.94 -6.10 2.06
C ASP A 23 14.08 -5.71 3.55
N VAL A 24 15.28 -5.30 3.95
CA VAL A 24 15.68 -5.05 5.35
C VAL A 24 16.06 -3.59 5.52
N ASP A 25 15.67 -2.97 6.64
CA ASP A 25 16.07 -1.62 7.04
C ASP A 25 17.50 -1.59 7.61
N HIS A 26 18.45 -1.95 6.77
CA HIS A 26 19.86 -1.85 7.09
C HIS A 26 20.64 -1.32 5.87
N SER A 27 21.77 -0.65 6.12
CA SER A 27 22.69 -0.26 5.05
C SER A 27 23.22 -1.51 4.35
N SER A 28 23.05 -1.59 3.03
CA SER A 28 23.57 -2.67 2.19
C SER A 28 25.10 -2.72 2.22
N GLU A 29 25.76 -1.55 2.26
CA GLU A 29 27.21 -1.45 2.35
C GLU A 29 27.74 -2.04 3.65
N ARG A 30 27.16 -1.68 4.80
CA ARG A 30 27.57 -2.28 6.08
C ARG A 30 27.25 -3.77 6.13
N LEU A 31 26.05 -4.16 5.68
CA LEU A 31 25.64 -5.56 5.71
C LEU A 31 26.52 -6.46 4.83
N ALA A 32 27.08 -5.92 3.73
CA ALA A 32 27.94 -6.67 2.82
C ALA A 32 29.45 -6.59 3.15
N LYS A 33 29.93 -5.47 3.71
CA LYS A 33 31.37 -5.25 3.95
C LYS A 33 31.81 -5.56 5.38
N ASP A 34 30.91 -5.43 6.35
CA ASP A 34 31.22 -5.65 7.77
C ASP A 34 30.91 -7.11 8.14
N PRO A 35 31.93 -7.94 8.44
CA PRO A 35 31.74 -9.35 8.72
C PRO A 35 30.94 -9.58 10.00
N ASP A 36 31.10 -8.73 11.02
CA ASP A 36 30.42 -8.90 12.30
C ASP A 36 28.91 -8.66 12.14
N VAL A 37 28.55 -7.65 11.34
CA VAL A 37 27.15 -7.35 11.00
C VAL A 37 26.54 -8.46 10.16
N LEU A 38 27.27 -8.98 9.17
CA LEU A 38 26.80 -10.07 8.32
C LEU A 38 26.59 -11.36 9.12
N CYS A 39 27.53 -11.71 10.01
CA CYS A 39 27.40 -12.85 10.90
C CYS A 39 26.19 -12.71 11.83
N ALA A 40 26.03 -11.55 12.48
CA ALA A 40 24.88 -11.30 13.34
C ALA A 40 23.56 -11.38 12.56
N PHE A 41 23.51 -10.87 11.33
CA PHE A 41 22.34 -10.99 10.46
C PHE A 41 22.03 -12.45 10.13
N ALA A 42 23.04 -13.21 9.69
CA ALA A 42 22.89 -14.62 9.33
C ALA A 42 22.42 -15.46 10.51
N GLU A 43 22.94 -15.21 11.71
CA GLU A 43 22.51 -15.88 12.95
C GLU A 43 21.06 -15.56 13.29
N LYS A 44 20.64 -14.29 13.22
CA LYS A 44 19.24 -13.91 13.50
C LYS A 44 18.28 -14.50 12.48
N LEU A 45 18.67 -14.49 11.21
CA LEU A 45 17.89 -15.10 10.14
C LEU A 45 17.76 -16.62 10.35
N ALA A 46 18.85 -17.33 10.60
CA ALA A 46 18.81 -18.77 10.87
C ALA A 46 17.93 -19.10 12.08
N ASN A 47 18.12 -18.40 13.20
CA ASN A 47 17.33 -18.60 14.41
C ASN A 47 15.84 -18.33 14.19
N SER A 48 15.50 -17.30 13.41
CA SER A 48 14.10 -16.99 13.05
C SER A 48 13.43 -18.07 12.20
N LEU A 49 14.22 -18.86 11.47
CA LEU A 49 13.77 -20.00 10.68
C LEU A 49 13.76 -21.32 11.48
N GLY A 50 14.25 -21.30 12.73
CA GLY A 50 14.31 -22.46 13.63
C GLY A 50 15.69 -23.14 13.71
N ASP A 51 16.68 -22.66 12.96
CA ASP A 51 18.04 -23.21 12.96
C ASP A 51 18.90 -22.50 14.02
N ARG A 52 19.56 -23.26 14.91
CA ARG A 52 20.45 -22.70 15.95
C ARG A 52 21.69 -22.02 15.37
N PHE A 53 22.13 -22.45 14.19
CA PHE A 53 23.32 -21.95 13.50
C PHE A 53 23.02 -21.78 12.00
N PRO A 54 23.65 -20.82 11.30
CA PRO A 54 23.41 -20.55 9.88
C PRO A 54 24.06 -21.58 8.94
N LYS A 55 23.96 -22.88 9.26
CA LYS A 55 24.57 -23.97 8.46
C LYS A 55 23.88 -24.16 7.12
N ASN A 56 22.55 -24.03 7.10
CA ASN A 56 21.75 -24.23 5.89
C ASN A 56 21.48 -22.92 5.15
N LEU A 57 21.92 -21.78 5.69
CA LEU A 57 21.65 -20.48 5.12
C LEU A 57 22.72 -20.14 4.07
N ILE A 58 22.30 -19.97 2.81
CA ILE A 58 23.19 -19.53 1.73
C ILE A 58 22.74 -18.15 1.27
N ILE A 59 23.52 -17.12 1.61
CA ILE A 59 23.32 -15.76 1.13
C ILE A 59 23.94 -15.64 -0.26
N LYS A 60 23.10 -15.36 -1.27
CA LYS A 60 23.49 -15.30 -2.68
C LYS A 60 23.94 -13.90 -3.07
N LYS A 61 23.19 -12.90 -2.64
CA LYS A 61 23.42 -11.50 -3.02
C LYS A 61 22.86 -10.53 -1.99
N ILE A 62 23.56 -9.42 -1.81
CA ILE A 62 23.12 -8.28 -1.02
C ILE A 62 23.18 -7.05 -1.94
N GLU A 63 22.03 -6.42 -2.15
CA GLU A 63 21.88 -5.30 -3.07
C GLU A 63 21.38 -4.06 -2.33
N ALA A 64 21.78 -2.88 -2.82
CA ALA A 64 21.13 -1.64 -2.42
C ALA A 64 19.76 -1.55 -3.11
N ILE A 65 18.77 -1.04 -2.39
CA ILE A 65 17.50 -0.65 -3.02
C ILE A 65 17.69 0.80 -3.48
N ASP A 66 17.75 1.05 -4.79
CA ASP A 66 18.22 2.29 -5.43
C ASP A 66 17.61 3.59 -4.87
N SER A 67 16.40 3.52 -4.31
CA SER A 67 15.71 4.68 -3.75
C SER A 67 16.07 4.99 -2.29
N VAL A 68 16.72 4.07 -1.56
CA VAL A 68 16.90 4.17 -0.09
C VAL A 68 18.26 3.64 0.36
N ARG A 69 19.21 4.52 0.70
CA ARG A 69 20.55 4.16 1.21
C ARG A 69 20.56 3.33 2.50
N ARG A 70 19.46 3.33 3.24
CA ARG A 70 19.30 2.59 4.52
C ARG A 70 18.53 1.28 4.37
N GLN A 71 18.34 0.81 3.13
CA GLN A 71 17.69 -0.46 2.87
C GLN A 71 18.58 -1.37 2.04
N ALA A 72 18.55 -2.63 2.40
CA ALA A 72 19.27 -3.69 1.73
C ALA A 72 18.27 -4.76 1.28
N ARG A 73 18.45 -5.24 0.07
CA ARG A 73 17.80 -6.45 -0.41
C ARG A 73 18.75 -7.62 -0.23
N VAL A 74 18.34 -8.62 0.55
CA VAL A 74 19.11 -9.84 0.79
C VAL A 74 18.41 -10.99 0.08
N ILE A 75 19.13 -11.64 -0.83
CA ILE A 75 18.68 -12.82 -1.56
C ILE A 75 19.38 -14.02 -0.96
N PHE A 76 18.61 -14.98 -0.46
CA PHE A 76 19.14 -16.19 0.16
C PHE A 76 18.37 -17.44 -0.22
N SER A 77 18.98 -18.59 0.02
CA SER A 77 18.39 -19.91 -0.20
C SER A 77 18.70 -20.83 0.97
N ASN A 78 17.92 -21.89 1.12
CA ASN A 78 18.12 -22.90 2.15
C ASN A 78 18.74 -24.18 1.54
N ALA A 79 19.95 -24.52 1.99
CA ALA A 79 20.74 -25.66 1.55
C ALA A 79 20.22 -27.01 2.07
N SER A 80 19.30 -27.02 3.05
CA SER A 80 18.68 -28.25 3.52
C SER A 80 17.74 -28.87 2.48
N LEU A 81 17.34 -28.08 1.47
CA LEU A 81 16.43 -28.50 0.42
C LEU A 81 17.21 -28.97 -0.81
N SER A 82 16.83 -30.13 -1.33
CA SER A 82 17.47 -30.70 -2.52
C SER A 82 17.16 -29.87 -3.77
N TYR A 83 18.18 -29.62 -4.59
CA TYR A 83 18.00 -29.01 -5.91
C TYR A 83 17.61 -30.04 -6.98
N LYS A 84 17.80 -31.35 -6.71
CA LYS A 84 17.54 -32.41 -7.70
C LYS A 84 16.05 -32.61 -8.00
N TYR A 85 15.19 -32.27 -7.05
CA TYR A 85 13.74 -32.39 -7.17
C TYR A 85 13.06 -31.25 -6.42
N CYS A 86 11.86 -30.86 -6.84
CA CYS A 86 11.16 -29.75 -6.23
C CYS A 86 10.46 -30.15 -4.92
N GLN A 87 10.97 -29.67 -3.79
CA GLN A 87 10.33 -29.83 -2.47
C GLN A 87 9.37 -28.66 -2.16
N LYS A 88 8.36 -28.42 -3.01
CA LYS A 88 7.46 -27.26 -2.90
C LYS A 88 6.82 -27.12 -1.52
N LYS A 89 6.36 -28.23 -0.92
CA LYS A 89 5.77 -28.24 0.43
C LYS A 89 6.75 -27.76 1.51
N ALA A 90 8.03 -28.09 1.41
CA ALA A 90 9.05 -27.68 2.37
C ALA A 90 9.45 -26.21 2.15
N ILE A 91 9.57 -25.78 0.89
CA ILE A 91 9.78 -24.36 0.54
C ILE A 91 8.64 -23.51 1.08
N ASP A 92 7.40 -23.95 0.88
CA ASP A 92 6.22 -23.29 1.42
C ASP A 92 6.22 -23.31 2.95
N ALA A 93 6.64 -24.40 3.60
CA ALA A 93 6.74 -24.42 5.06
C ALA A 93 7.69 -23.31 5.57
N ILE A 94 8.86 -23.15 4.95
CA ILE A 94 9.81 -22.07 5.26
C ILE A 94 9.18 -20.69 4.96
N LYS A 95 8.51 -20.53 3.81
CA LYS A 95 7.76 -19.30 3.48
C LYS A 95 6.78 -18.96 4.61
N HIS A 96 6.07 -19.94 5.16
CA HIS A 96 5.07 -19.74 6.21
C HIS A 96 5.65 -19.51 7.61
N VAL A 97 6.96 -19.72 7.81
CA VAL A 97 7.65 -19.22 9.01
C VAL A 97 7.76 -17.70 8.96
N MET A 98 8.01 -17.13 7.78
CA MET A 98 8.15 -15.68 7.57
C MET A 98 6.82 -14.98 7.33
N LEU A 99 5.93 -15.61 6.55
CA LEU A 99 4.69 -15.04 6.03
C LEU A 99 3.46 -15.78 6.55
N THR A 100 2.34 -15.07 6.61
CA THR A 100 1.03 -15.64 6.95
C THR A 100 0.43 -16.41 5.77
N ARG A 101 -0.18 -17.57 6.04
CA ARG A 101 -0.74 -18.48 5.01
C ARG A 101 -1.79 -17.86 4.07
N ARG A 102 -2.55 -16.87 4.53
CA ARG A 102 -3.72 -16.36 3.78
C ARG A 102 -3.46 -15.10 2.96
N ARG A 103 -2.53 -14.24 3.41
CA ARG A 103 -2.35 -12.89 2.85
C ARG A 103 -0.90 -12.54 2.58
N ASP A 104 0.02 -13.48 2.77
CA ASP A 104 1.46 -13.26 2.64
C ASP A 104 1.96 -12.01 3.40
N ARG A 105 1.31 -11.71 4.54
CA ARG A 105 1.77 -10.67 5.46
C ARG A 105 2.88 -11.22 6.34
N ILE A 106 3.90 -10.41 6.61
CA ILE A 106 5.00 -10.81 7.48
C ILE A 106 4.48 -11.11 8.89
N ARG A 107 4.91 -12.23 9.47
CA ARG A 107 4.55 -12.61 10.83
C ARG A 107 5.30 -11.75 11.83
N ALA A 108 4.58 -11.23 12.83
CA ALA A 108 5.17 -10.43 13.89
C ALA A 108 6.26 -11.20 14.66
N GLU A 109 6.09 -12.51 14.82
CA GLU A 109 7.07 -13.39 15.46
C GLU A 109 8.41 -13.41 14.71
N PHE A 110 8.36 -13.50 13.37
CA PHE A 110 9.55 -13.45 12.52
C PHE A 110 10.26 -12.09 12.61
N VAL A 111 9.50 -10.99 12.52
CA VAL A 111 10.06 -9.63 12.67
C VAL A 111 10.70 -9.44 14.04
N ARG A 112 10.07 -9.96 15.11
CA ARG A 112 10.62 -9.90 16.46
C ARG A 112 11.90 -10.74 16.61
N ALA A 113 11.96 -11.91 15.97
CA ALA A 113 13.14 -12.78 15.99
C ALA A 113 14.35 -12.18 15.25
N MET A 114 14.10 -11.39 14.20
CA MET A 114 15.14 -10.67 13.46
C MET A 114 15.75 -9.48 14.23
N GLU A 115 15.18 -9.12 15.40
CA GLU A 115 15.52 -7.93 16.20
C GLU A 115 15.27 -6.59 15.50
N SER A 116 15.26 -5.51 16.29
CA SER A 116 15.07 -4.14 15.80
C SER A 116 16.19 -3.69 14.85
N ARG A 117 17.40 -4.28 14.98
CA ARG A 117 18.55 -3.92 14.15
C ARG A 117 18.41 -4.40 12.69
N PHE A 118 17.64 -5.46 12.44
CA PHE A 118 17.42 -6.02 11.10
C PHE A 118 15.93 -6.08 10.79
N HIS A 119 15.26 -4.94 10.94
CA HIS A 119 13.82 -4.87 10.70
C HIS A 119 13.47 -5.21 9.25
N VAL A 120 12.66 -6.25 9.06
CA VAL A 120 12.27 -6.75 7.73
C VAL A 120 10.98 -6.09 7.29
N ARG A 121 11.01 -5.41 6.14
CA ARG A 121 9.84 -4.74 5.54
C ARG A 121 9.07 -5.60 4.56
N ASN A 122 9.78 -6.48 3.86
CA ASN A 122 9.21 -7.28 2.79
C ASN A 122 9.87 -8.65 2.71
N VAL A 123 9.09 -9.65 2.32
CA VAL A 123 9.58 -10.99 2.04
C VAL A 123 8.91 -11.47 0.75
N LYS A 124 9.72 -11.93 -0.22
CA LYS A 124 9.23 -12.55 -1.45
C LYS A 124 9.88 -13.93 -1.62
N LEU A 125 9.16 -14.82 -2.28
CA LEU A 125 9.65 -16.13 -2.71
C LEU A 125 9.67 -16.17 -4.22
N GLU A 126 10.81 -16.55 -4.78
CA GLU A 126 10.98 -16.83 -6.20
C GLU A 126 11.35 -18.30 -6.38
N LEU A 127 10.57 -19.03 -7.18
CA LEU A 127 10.85 -20.43 -7.50
C LEU A 127 11.69 -20.52 -8.77
N ARG A 128 12.70 -21.38 -8.75
CA ARG A 128 13.64 -21.58 -9.86
C ARG A 128 13.90 -23.07 -10.12
N GLY A 129 14.59 -23.36 -11.22
CA GLY A 129 15.00 -24.71 -11.58
C GLY A 129 13.80 -25.66 -11.67
N SER A 130 13.89 -26.80 -10.99
CA SER A 130 12.82 -27.80 -11.00
C SER A 130 11.52 -27.34 -10.32
N CYS A 131 11.54 -26.23 -9.58
CA CYS A 131 10.36 -25.64 -8.96
C CYS A 131 9.73 -24.50 -9.75
N ALA A 132 10.35 -24.07 -10.86
CA ALA A 132 9.75 -23.05 -11.70
C ALA A 132 8.40 -23.56 -12.24
N GLU A 133 7.34 -22.78 -12.11
CA GLU A 133 6.06 -23.11 -12.72
C GLU A 133 6.21 -22.89 -14.23
N GLU A 134 6.30 -23.97 -15.01
CA GLU A 134 5.97 -23.93 -16.43
C GLU A 134 4.52 -23.45 -16.53
N SER A 135 4.31 -22.21 -16.98
CA SER A 135 3.01 -21.80 -17.47
C SER A 135 2.52 -22.86 -18.46
N PRO A 136 1.31 -23.43 -18.29
CA PRO A 136 0.81 -24.47 -19.18
C PRO A 136 0.39 -23.85 -20.52
N THR A 137 1.37 -23.47 -21.34
CA THR A 137 1.18 -23.19 -22.75
C THR A 137 2.33 -23.86 -23.49
N SER A 138 1.98 -24.91 -24.24
CA SER A 138 2.86 -25.74 -25.05
C SER A 138 3.61 -26.86 -24.31
N ARG A 139 2.87 -27.91 -23.96
CA ARG A 139 3.44 -29.27 -23.98
C ARG A 139 3.10 -29.89 -25.34
N LEU A 140 3.97 -29.69 -26.31
CA LEU A 140 4.19 -30.68 -27.36
C LEU A 140 5.55 -31.33 -27.07
N PRO A 141 5.63 -32.66 -26.91
CA PRO A 141 6.90 -33.32 -26.68
C PRO A 141 7.61 -33.50 -28.02
N THR A 142 8.70 -32.77 -28.24
CA THR A 142 9.61 -33.07 -29.35
C THR A 142 10.96 -33.47 -28.80
N ASN A 143 11.34 -34.68 -29.17
CA ASN A 143 12.56 -35.40 -28.84
C ASN A 143 13.84 -34.64 -29.26
N ILE A 144 14.88 -34.79 -28.42
CA ILE A 144 16.31 -34.99 -28.73
C ILE A 144 16.95 -34.04 -29.77
N SER A 145 17.94 -33.24 -29.34
CA SER A 145 19.28 -33.23 -29.96
C SER A 145 20.29 -32.42 -29.15
N LEU A 146 21.50 -32.98 -29.00
CA LEU A 146 22.71 -32.29 -28.56
C LEU A 146 23.09 -31.15 -29.54
N SER A 147 23.69 -30.08 -29.00
CA SER A 147 25.03 -29.54 -29.36
C SER A 147 25.12 -28.00 -29.29
N THR A 148 26.11 -27.54 -28.51
CA THR A 148 27.05 -26.45 -28.80
C THR A 148 26.61 -24.97 -28.74
N SER A 149 27.18 -24.30 -27.73
CA SER A 149 27.75 -22.92 -27.69
C SER A 149 27.08 -21.80 -28.48
N THR A 150 26.62 -20.74 -27.77
CA THR A 150 26.91 -19.32 -28.06
C THR A 150 26.49 -18.43 -26.86
N ILE A 151 27.40 -17.56 -26.41
CA ILE A 151 27.22 -16.41 -25.50
C ILE A 151 26.95 -15.16 -26.39
N PRO A 152 26.28 -14.05 -25.99
CA PRO A 152 25.12 -13.74 -25.12
C PRO A 152 24.05 -12.90 -25.94
N PRO A 153 23.08 -12.07 -25.45
CA PRO A 153 23.20 -10.98 -24.45
C PRO A 153 22.06 -10.87 -23.41
N ASP A 154 22.37 -10.15 -22.33
CA ASP A 154 21.43 -9.47 -21.43
C ASP A 154 20.29 -8.77 -22.19
N HIS A 155 19.03 -9.08 -21.84
CA HIS A 155 17.89 -8.15 -21.93
C HIS A 155 16.67 -8.69 -21.17
N ASP A 156 16.76 -8.79 -19.84
CA ASP A 156 15.58 -8.94 -18.99
C ASP A 156 14.90 -7.57 -18.79
N GLY A 157 14.26 -7.09 -19.85
CA GLY A 157 13.43 -5.88 -19.87
C GLY A 157 12.18 -6.01 -20.77
N SER A 158 11.87 -7.21 -21.26
CA SER A 158 10.95 -7.38 -22.40
C SER A 158 9.47 -7.54 -22.03
N SER A 159 9.10 -7.82 -20.77
CA SER A 159 7.68 -7.97 -20.41
C SER A 159 6.96 -6.64 -20.14
N ILE A 160 7.67 -5.55 -19.82
CA ILE A 160 7.06 -4.23 -19.56
C ILE A 160 6.99 -3.39 -20.85
N HIS A 161 7.88 -3.63 -21.81
CA HIS A 161 7.99 -2.83 -23.05
C HIS A 161 6.94 -3.17 -24.12
N LEU A 162 6.27 -4.33 -24.03
CA LEU A 162 5.21 -4.74 -24.95
C LEU A 162 3.82 -4.18 -24.59
N TRP A 163 3.57 -3.90 -23.30
CA TRP A 163 2.28 -3.36 -22.85
C TRP A 163 2.11 -1.88 -23.15
N LEU A 164 3.22 -1.12 -23.16
CA LEU A 164 3.21 0.31 -23.42
C LEU A 164 2.63 0.69 -24.81
N PRO A 165 3.03 0.07 -25.94
CA PRO A 165 2.42 0.37 -27.23
C PRO A 165 0.95 -0.10 -27.31
N ILE A 166 0.59 -1.21 -26.67
CA ILE A 166 -0.78 -1.73 -26.65
C ILE A 166 -1.71 -0.77 -25.89
N ALA A 167 -1.28 -0.27 -24.73
CA ALA A 167 -2.02 0.69 -23.93
C ALA A 167 -2.18 2.04 -24.67
N LEU A 168 -1.14 2.50 -25.36
CA LEU A 168 -1.18 3.72 -26.16
C LEU A 168 -2.20 3.62 -27.30
N ILE A 169 -2.23 2.50 -28.02
CA ILE A 169 -3.18 2.26 -29.11
C ILE A 169 -4.61 2.20 -28.57
N ALA A 170 -4.84 1.51 -27.45
CA ALA A 170 -6.14 1.44 -26.81
C ALA A 170 -6.63 2.83 -26.38
N PHE A 171 -5.76 3.66 -25.80
CA PHE A 171 -6.08 5.02 -25.40
C PHE A 171 -6.42 5.91 -26.59
N LEU A 172 -5.66 5.81 -27.69
CA LEU A 172 -5.94 6.56 -28.92
C LEU A 172 -7.30 6.19 -29.52
N LYS A 173 -7.65 4.90 -29.55
CA LYS A 173 -8.96 4.44 -30.02
C LYS A 173 -10.10 4.93 -29.14
N PHE A 174 -9.91 4.92 -27.82
CA PHE A 174 -10.88 5.46 -26.87
C PHE A 174 -11.11 6.97 -27.10
N PHE A 175 -10.04 7.74 -27.27
CA PHE A 175 -10.12 9.18 -27.54
C PHE A 175 -10.81 9.49 -28.89
N LEU A 176 -10.53 8.70 -29.93
CA LEU A 176 -11.21 8.84 -31.22
C LEU A 176 -12.71 8.53 -31.12
N ALA A 177 -13.08 7.50 -30.37
CA ALA A 177 -14.47 7.11 -30.16
C ALA A 177 -15.24 8.16 -29.36
N THR A 178 -14.64 8.74 -28.31
CA THR A 178 -15.29 9.81 -27.53
C THR A 178 -15.45 11.09 -28.34
N LEU A 179 -14.45 11.48 -29.15
CA LEU A 179 -14.57 12.61 -30.07
C LEU A 179 -15.67 12.38 -31.12
N ALA A 180 -15.75 11.18 -31.70
CA ALA A 180 -16.81 10.82 -32.64
C ALA A 180 -18.19 10.89 -31.97
N LEU A 181 -18.33 10.35 -30.74
CA LEU A 181 -19.57 10.42 -29.97
C LEU A 181 -19.99 11.88 -29.71
N ILE A 182 -19.06 12.73 -29.27
CA ILE A 182 -19.32 14.15 -29.04
C ILE A 182 -19.77 14.84 -30.34
N CYS A 183 -19.08 14.57 -31.46
CA CYS A 183 -19.47 15.11 -32.76
C CYS A 183 -20.88 14.67 -33.18
N CYS A 184 -21.22 13.39 -32.99
CA CYS A 184 -22.57 12.87 -33.23
C CYS A 184 -23.63 13.53 -32.34
N LEU A 185 -23.32 13.75 -31.06
CA LEU A 185 -24.24 14.41 -30.12
C LEU A 185 -24.45 15.89 -30.47
N VAL A 186 -23.39 16.61 -30.86
CA VAL A 186 -23.47 18.00 -31.32
C VAL A 186 -24.28 18.10 -32.61
N LYS A 187 -24.06 17.20 -33.59
CA LYS A 187 -24.88 17.17 -34.82
C LYS A 187 -26.35 16.84 -34.54
N ARG A 188 -26.64 15.90 -33.63
CA ARG A 188 -28.03 15.60 -33.21
C ARG A 188 -28.69 16.79 -32.48
N LYS A 189 -27.95 17.54 -31.67
CA LYS A 189 -28.48 18.76 -31.03
C LYS A 189 -28.79 19.86 -32.06
N LYS A 190 -27.95 20.04 -33.09
CA LYS A 190 -28.24 20.99 -34.18
C LYS A 190 -29.43 20.56 -35.04
N ALA A 191 -29.61 19.26 -35.28
CA ALA A 191 -30.79 18.76 -36.01
C ALA A 191 -32.11 18.96 -35.24
N LYS A 192 -32.09 18.89 -33.90
CA LYS A 192 -33.27 19.15 -33.07
C LYS A 192 -33.60 20.64 -32.91
N ALA A 193 -32.63 21.53 -33.06
CA ALA A 193 -32.85 22.99 -32.95
C ALA A 193 -33.54 23.60 -34.19
N VAL A 194 -33.51 22.94 -35.36
CA VAL A 194 -34.11 23.46 -36.60
C VAL A 194 -35.60 23.08 -36.75
N GLN A 195 -36.13 22.16 -35.95
CA GLN A 195 -37.49 21.61 -36.10
C GLN A 195 -38.51 22.08 -35.05
N SER A 196 -38.13 22.89 -34.05
CA SER A 196 -39.02 23.28 -32.95
C SER A 196 -39.53 24.73 -32.99
N GLU A 197 -39.32 25.46 -34.09
CA GLU A 197 -39.74 26.88 -34.21
C GLU A 197 -41.13 27.07 -34.84
N TYR A 198 -41.81 25.99 -35.24
CA TYR A 198 -43.14 26.02 -35.87
C TYR A 198 -44.16 25.20 -35.08
N ILE A 199 -44.54 25.65 -33.89
CA ILE A 199 -45.89 25.35 -33.35
C ILE A 199 -46.35 26.52 -32.48
N SER A 200 -47.01 27.45 -33.16
CA SER A 200 -47.65 28.63 -32.61
C SER A 200 -49.11 28.29 -32.26
N LYS A 201 -49.48 28.55 -31.00
CA LYS A 201 -50.80 28.99 -30.52
C LYS A 201 -52.03 28.13 -30.87
N GLY A 202 -52.48 27.36 -29.88
CA GLY A 202 -53.86 26.88 -29.76
C GLY A 202 -54.26 26.90 -28.29
N LEU A 203 -54.86 27.99 -27.84
CA LEU A 203 -55.38 28.18 -26.49
C LEU A 203 -56.75 27.47 -26.40
N PRO A 204 -56.98 26.49 -25.50
CA PRO A 204 -58.34 26.10 -25.17
C PRO A 204 -58.85 26.99 -24.03
N VAL A 205 -59.74 27.90 -24.42
CA VAL A 205 -60.64 28.67 -23.55
C VAL A 205 -61.53 27.69 -22.78
N VAL A 206 -61.44 27.70 -21.44
CA VAL A 206 -62.45 27.10 -20.57
C VAL A 206 -62.78 28.13 -19.49
N PHE A 207 -63.94 28.76 -19.65
CA PHE A 207 -64.60 29.58 -18.63
C PHE A 207 -65.51 28.66 -17.81
N PRO A 208 -65.33 28.62 -16.49
CA PRO A 208 -66.49 28.45 -15.61
C PRO A 208 -66.70 29.71 -14.78
N GLU A 209 -67.69 30.49 -15.23
CA GLU A 209 -68.48 31.41 -14.43
C GLU A 209 -69.19 30.60 -13.33
N GLU A 210 -69.06 31.02 -12.07
CA GLU A 210 -70.14 31.12 -11.05
C GLU A 210 -69.52 31.30 -9.65
N ILE A 211 -69.64 32.53 -9.15
CA ILE A 211 -69.36 32.98 -7.77
C ILE A 211 -70.72 33.17 -7.08
N PRO A 212 -70.91 32.75 -5.81
CA PRO A 212 -70.99 33.72 -4.69
C PRO A 212 -70.23 33.21 -3.45
N GLN A 213 -69.23 33.91 -2.93
CA GLN A 213 -69.22 35.11 -2.06
C GLN A 213 -69.04 34.71 -0.58
N GLU A 214 -68.24 35.53 0.14
CA GLU A 214 -67.87 35.49 1.58
C GLU A 214 -66.61 34.64 1.88
N ASP A 215 -65.50 35.12 2.47
CA ASP A 215 -65.18 36.38 3.13
C ASP A 215 -63.68 36.69 3.12
N GLU A 216 -63.41 38.00 3.18
CA GLU A 216 -62.36 38.71 3.90
C GLU A 216 -60.89 38.20 3.94
N THR A 217 -60.05 39.05 3.35
CA THR A 217 -58.83 39.63 3.94
C THR A 217 -57.54 38.80 3.98
N ALA A 218 -56.51 39.41 3.36
CA ALA A 218 -55.15 39.59 3.89
C ALA A 218 -54.02 39.12 2.94
N THR A 219 -53.56 40.09 2.14
CA THR A 219 -52.14 40.49 1.99
C THR A 219 -51.04 39.42 1.91
N VAL A 220 -50.50 39.27 0.69
CA VAL A 220 -49.07 39.40 0.31
C VAL A 220 -48.03 39.26 1.44
N SER A 221 -47.11 38.28 1.31
CA SER A 221 -45.64 38.50 1.34
C SER A 221 -44.83 37.23 1.66
N THR A 222 -43.91 36.88 0.76
CA THR A 222 -42.65 36.12 0.92
C THR A 222 -42.66 34.61 1.22
N PRO A 223 -42.06 33.77 0.34
CA PRO A 223 -41.74 32.39 0.66
C PRO A 223 -40.52 32.31 1.60
N MET A 224 -40.69 31.48 2.63
CA MET A 224 -39.78 31.29 3.76
C MET A 224 -38.45 30.64 3.33
N LEU A 225 -37.35 31.29 3.72
CA LEU A 225 -35.96 30.93 3.49
C LEU A 225 -35.65 29.53 4.06
N VAL A 226 -35.18 28.61 3.21
CA VAL A 226 -34.77 27.25 3.57
C VAL A 226 -33.61 27.31 4.56
N LYS A 227 -33.84 26.77 5.76
CA LYS A 227 -32.88 26.61 6.84
C LYS A 227 -31.70 25.76 6.36
N GLU A 228 -30.50 26.35 6.33
CA GLU A 228 -29.24 25.67 6.02
C GLU A 228 -29.07 24.41 6.88
N GLU A 229 -29.03 23.26 6.23
CA GLU A 229 -28.71 21.97 6.83
C GLU A 229 -27.18 21.87 6.98
N ARG A 230 -26.68 22.09 8.20
CA ARG A 230 -25.26 21.85 8.55
C ARG A 230 -25.03 20.34 8.77
N PRO A 231 -23.95 19.75 8.23
CA PRO A 231 -23.61 18.35 8.48
C PRO A 231 -23.22 18.10 9.95
N PRO A 232 -23.56 16.93 10.54
CA PRO A 232 -23.30 16.66 11.94
C PRO A 232 -21.80 16.52 12.24
N LEU A 233 -21.34 17.28 13.23
CA LEU A 233 -20.03 17.14 13.84
C LEU A 233 -19.97 15.83 14.62
N ILE A 234 -19.03 14.94 14.27
CA ILE A 234 -18.71 13.75 15.04
C ILE A 234 -18.03 14.21 16.33
N ILE A 235 -18.76 14.19 17.44
CA ILE A 235 -18.20 14.37 18.78
C ILE A 235 -17.52 13.06 19.15
N SER A 236 -16.19 13.04 19.19
CA SER A 236 -15.45 11.96 19.84
C SER A 236 -15.71 12.05 21.35
N GLN A 237 -16.52 11.14 21.89
CA GLN A 237 -16.57 10.93 23.33
C GLN A 237 -15.26 10.26 23.77
N HIS A 238 -14.27 11.08 24.10
CA HIS A 238 -13.14 10.63 24.88
C HIS A 238 -13.57 10.57 26.34
N GLU A 239 -14.02 9.40 26.81
CA GLU A 239 -14.21 9.13 28.23
C GLU A 239 -12.85 9.21 28.94
N ASN A 240 -12.63 10.32 29.65
CA ASN A 240 -11.54 10.45 30.61
C ASN A 240 -12.05 9.93 31.97
N PRO A 241 -11.56 8.78 32.48
CA PRO A 241 -12.07 8.15 33.70
C PRO A 241 -11.83 8.96 34.98
N LEU A 242 -11.15 10.11 34.91
CA LEU A 242 -10.94 11.03 36.04
C LEU A 242 -11.92 12.21 36.10
N TYR A 243 -12.81 12.39 35.12
CA TYR A 243 -13.74 13.52 35.13
C TYR A 243 -15.05 13.17 35.85
N LYS A 244 -15.23 13.65 37.08
CA LYS A 244 -16.55 13.68 37.73
C LYS A 244 -17.22 15.03 37.42
N PRO A 245 -18.36 15.06 36.71
CA PRO A 245 -19.08 16.31 36.49
C PRO A 245 -19.63 16.83 37.83
N PRO A 246 -19.62 18.17 38.04
CA PRO A 246 -20.17 18.76 39.26
C PRO A 246 -21.71 18.60 39.31
N PRO A 247 -22.30 18.52 40.52
CA PRO A 247 -23.75 18.37 40.68
C PRO A 247 -24.53 19.60 40.14
N PRO A 248 -25.75 19.40 39.61
CA PRO A 248 -26.53 20.49 39.05
C PRO A 248 -26.99 21.46 40.16
N LEU A 249 -26.61 22.73 40.01
CA LEU A 249 -27.07 23.80 40.89
C LEU A 249 -28.55 24.09 40.62
N SER A 250 -29.39 23.87 41.63
CA SER A 250 -30.80 24.25 41.61
C SER A 250 -30.94 25.77 41.42
N THR A 251 -31.84 26.13 40.51
CA THR A 251 -32.25 27.51 40.22
C THR A 251 -32.86 28.18 41.45
N ALA A 252 -32.13 29.08 42.11
CA ALA A 252 -32.72 30.10 42.96
C ALA A 252 -31.79 31.30 43.15
N SER A 253 -32.32 32.48 42.81
CA SER A 253 -31.97 33.82 43.31
C SER A 253 -30.54 34.35 43.16
N SER A 254 -30.40 35.30 42.24
CA SER A 254 -29.48 36.46 42.32
C SER A 254 -29.55 37.13 43.71
N PRO A 255 -28.43 37.58 44.28
CA PRO A 255 -28.10 39.00 44.16
C PRO A 255 -26.60 39.30 44.00
N ARG A 256 -26.31 40.27 43.12
CA ARG A 256 -25.01 40.98 42.99
C ARG A 256 -24.72 41.82 44.26
N PRO A 257 -23.46 41.87 44.74
CA PRO A 257 -22.65 43.11 44.67
C PRO A 257 -21.17 42.83 44.32
N ARG A 258 -20.57 43.47 43.30
CA ARG A 258 -19.81 44.75 43.33
C ARG A 258 -18.29 44.55 43.60
N ASN A 259 -17.52 44.71 42.52
CA ASN A 259 -16.14 45.22 42.36
C ASN A 259 -15.02 44.81 43.35
N ALA A 260 -13.92 44.27 42.82
CA ALA A 260 -12.57 44.85 42.96
C ALA A 260 -11.57 44.16 42.00
N PHE A 261 -10.89 44.98 41.20
CA PHE A 261 -9.68 44.63 40.45
C PHE A 261 -8.50 44.38 41.39
N THR A 262 -7.68 43.34 41.16
CA THR A 262 -6.21 43.44 41.30
C THR A 262 -5.51 42.39 40.45
N ASN A 263 -4.89 42.82 39.35
CA ASN A 263 -3.76 42.13 38.73
C ASN A 263 -2.56 42.23 39.69
N GLN A 264 -2.05 41.13 40.24
CA GLN A 264 -0.69 41.10 40.79
C GLN A 264 0.04 39.83 40.35
N ARG A 265 0.98 40.04 39.44
CA ARG A 265 1.97 39.11 38.93
C ARG A 265 3.10 39.05 39.96
N GLN A 266 3.32 37.92 40.62
CA GLN A 266 4.46 37.76 41.54
C GLN A 266 5.77 37.62 40.75
N PRO A 267 6.86 38.32 41.12
CA PRO A 267 8.19 38.10 40.55
C PRO A 267 8.91 36.88 41.18
N PRO A 268 9.85 36.25 40.46
CA PRO A 268 10.52 35.01 40.90
C PRO A 268 11.52 35.23 42.05
N PRO A 269 11.81 34.17 42.84
CA PRO A 269 12.62 34.26 44.05
C PRO A 269 14.14 34.32 43.76
N TYR A 270 14.83 35.16 44.54
CA TYR A 270 16.27 35.39 44.51
C TYR A 270 17.05 34.28 45.23
N VAL A 271 18.22 33.90 44.68
CA VAL A 271 19.17 32.94 45.28
C VAL A 271 20.43 33.71 45.74
N PRO A 272 20.78 33.71 47.03
CA PRO A 272 21.99 34.37 47.56
C PRO A 272 23.26 33.49 47.46
N PRO A 273 24.47 34.10 47.59
CA PRO A 273 25.75 33.59 47.10
C PRO A 273 26.37 32.44 47.89
#